data_AF-A0A3M7NNB3-F1
#
_entry.id   AF-A0A3M7NNB3-F1
#
_cell.length_a   1.000
_cell.length_b   1.000
_cell.length_c   1.000
_cell.angle_alpha   90.00
_cell.angle_beta   90.00
_cell.angle_gamma   90.00
#
_symmetry.space_group_name_H-M   'P 1'
#
loop_
_entity.id
_entity.type
_entity.pdbx_description
1 polymer ?
#
loop_
_entity_poly.entity_id
_entity_poly.type
_entity_poly.pdbx_seq_one_letter_code
_entity_poly.pdbx_strand_id
1 'polypeptide(L)'
;MPRARLFQALPVCRSPVASETVPFLSRASTSASDSDLEQGLRDSEHSDDAGQSAGHFSSDAAAYIPIIYWPRRWRLPLARSFKAWRVPLFSTLGAEKAPAAPRRSALRRVFRLLLVSFMILGILHLITLICGLYLSFFPDDLDWPESFPRRRIEYPQHDAGHWPTDITADIHPVGCHSHNDYWRKKPLFSALHAGCTSVEADVWLFDQDLYVGHNTAALTPARTLRTLYIDPLLKILDRQNPSHELHPNLDTPRNGVFDTNPAQNLVLLIDFKGDGEALWPYVYNQLEPLREKKYLTHFNGTTVVEGPVVVVATGNAPFNRIVENANYRDIFFDAPLDLMDKALPVAASDDELEKSPGASTSLNGGQGHSGAAPRNPGAYSTHNSYYASVSFKKAVLGFPTLWHNRLSHAQLEIIRAQIEGAHARGLKVRYWSIPSWPVPLRNYLWRVLVREGVDYLNVDDLRHATRGRWGKHAWGKETGWWFRKS
;
A
#
# COMPACT_ATOMS: atom_id res chain seq x y z
N MET A 1 -53.76 15.85 -36.91
CA MET A 1 -54.07 16.03 -38.36
C MET A 1 -55.52 16.48 -38.50
N PRO A 2 -55.92 17.24 -39.54
CA PRO A 2 -55.14 18.07 -40.49
C PRO A 2 -55.67 19.55 -40.50
N ARG A 3 -55.01 20.57 -41.06
CA ARG A 3 -54.58 20.77 -42.44
C ARG A 3 -53.47 21.83 -42.56
N ALA A 4 -52.59 21.57 -43.52
CA ALA A 4 -51.45 22.37 -43.95
C ALA A 4 -51.80 23.47 -44.97
N ARG A 5 -50.91 24.46 -45.12
CA ARG A 5 -50.54 25.08 -46.41
C ARG A 5 -49.06 25.52 -46.43
N LEU A 6 -48.40 25.17 -47.54
CA LEU A 6 -47.05 25.51 -48.01
C LEU A 6 -46.95 26.98 -48.49
N PHE A 7 -45.76 27.60 -48.46
CA PHE A 7 -44.87 27.89 -49.63
C PHE A 7 -43.74 28.92 -49.29
N GLN A 8 -42.47 28.54 -49.58
CA GLN A 8 -41.30 29.26 -50.22
C GLN A 8 -41.04 30.78 -49.94
N ALA A 9 -39.83 31.37 -49.96
CA ALA A 9 -38.44 31.03 -50.31
C ALA A 9 -37.45 32.13 -49.79
N LEU A 10 -36.13 31.85 -49.86
CA LEU A 10 -34.94 32.67 -49.49
C LEU A 10 -34.72 33.93 -50.39
N PRO A 11 -33.79 34.85 -50.01
CA PRO A 11 -32.40 34.83 -50.52
C PRO A 11 -31.33 35.15 -49.44
N VAL A 12 -30.16 34.49 -49.34
CA VAL A 12 -28.88 34.65 -50.07
C VAL A 12 -28.35 36.09 -50.17
N CYS A 13 -27.24 36.36 -49.45
CA CYS A 13 -26.13 37.19 -49.93
C CYS A 13 -24.79 36.72 -49.36
N ARG A 14 -23.78 36.69 -50.24
CA ARG A 14 -22.39 36.21 -50.10
C ARG A 14 -21.41 37.39 -49.91
N SER A 15 -20.36 37.16 -49.11
CA SER A 15 -18.90 37.47 -49.31
C SER A 15 -18.44 38.93 -49.61
N PRO A 16 -17.14 39.34 -49.43
CA PRO A 16 -15.86 38.60 -49.54
C PRO A 16 -14.80 38.82 -48.42
N VAL A 17 -13.93 37.85 -48.09
CA VAL A 17 -12.53 37.56 -48.56
C VAL A 17 -11.47 38.64 -48.27
N ALA A 18 -10.50 38.30 -47.40
CA ALA A 18 -9.02 38.47 -47.48
C ALA A 18 -8.45 38.06 -46.09
N SER A 19 -7.58 37.06 -45.85
CA SER A 19 -6.26 36.65 -46.36
C SER A 19 -5.16 37.70 -46.21
N GLU A 20 -4.29 37.55 -45.21
CA GLU A 20 -2.87 37.98 -45.17
C GLU A 20 -2.25 37.42 -43.86
N THR A 21 -1.47 36.33 -43.91
CA THR A 21 0.00 36.22 -44.06
C THR A 21 0.85 36.73 -42.88
N VAL A 22 1.65 35.76 -42.40
CA VAL A 22 2.76 35.79 -41.45
C VAL A 22 3.84 36.82 -41.83
N PRO A 23 4.68 37.25 -40.86
CA PRO A 23 6.10 37.17 -41.14
C PRO A 23 6.91 36.47 -40.04
N PHE A 24 7.69 35.52 -40.53
CA PHE A 24 8.90 34.95 -39.96
C PHE A 24 9.99 36.02 -39.92
N LEU A 25 10.68 36.20 -38.80
CA LEU A 25 12.01 36.81 -38.79
C LEU A 25 12.94 36.10 -37.81
N SER A 26 14.08 35.76 -38.39
CA SER A 26 15.24 35.07 -37.87
C SER A 26 16.38 36.06 -37.61
N ARG A 27 17.21 35.77 -36.60
CA ARG A 27 18.68 35.98 -36.50
C ARG A 27 19.07 35.83 -35.02
N ALA A 28 19.82 34.81 -34.61
CA ALA A 28 21.25 34.55 -34.84
C ALA A 28 22.20 35.55 -34.15
N SER A 29 22.82 35.04 -33.08
CA SER A 29 24.23 35.17 -32.65
C SER A 29 24.86 36.56 -32.42
N THR A 30 25.40 36.77 -31.21
CA THR A 30 26.83 37.09 -31.01
C THR A 30 27.26 36.85 -29.56
N SER A 31 28.39 36.14 -29.43
CA SER A 31 29.27 36.00 -28.27
C SER A 31 30.32 37.13 -28.22
N ALA A 32 30.67 37.60 -27.02
CA ALA A 32 31.97 38.16 -26.59
C ALA A 32 31.82 38.47 -25.08
N SER A 33 32.59 37.96 -24.11
CA SER A 33 34.04 37.94 -23.85
C SER A 33 34.68 39.33 -23.73
N ASP A 34 34.86 39.77 -22.48
CA ASP A 34 36.00 40.51 -21.89
C ASP A 34 35.62 40.72 -20.41
N SER A 35 36.26 40.12 -19.40
CA SER A 35 37.62 40.29 -18.86
C SER A 35 37.88 41.65 -18.20
N ASP A 36 38.51 41.52 -17.02
CA ASP A 36 39.26 42.54 -16.26
C ASP A 36 38.46 43.53 -15.39
N LEU A 37 38.91 43.97 -14.23
CA LEU A 37 39.85 43.55 -13.17
C LEU A 37 39.72 44.66 -12.10
N GLU A 38 39.98 44.29 -10.84
CA GLU A 38 40.32 45.10 -9.66
C GLU A 38 39.31 44.97 -8.50
N GLN A 39 39.66 44.29 -7.40
CA GLN A 39 40.67 44.57 -6.35
C GLN A 39 40.28 45.74 -5.41
N GLY A 40 40.37 45.45 -4.10
CA GLY A 40 40.11 46.39 -3.01
C GLY A 40 39.36 45.71 -1.85
N LEU A 41 39.91 44.70 -1.16
CA LEU A 41 40.85 44.79 -0.03
C LEU A 41 40.31 45.48 1.23
N ARG A 42 40.65 44.82 2.35
CA ARG A 42 40.72 45.23 3.76
C ARG A 42 39.53 44.87 4.65
N ASP A 43 39.70 44.42 5.88
CA ASP A 43 40.80 43.90 6.73
C ASP A 43 40.04 43.42 7.99
N SER A 44 40.37 42.33 8.69
CA SER A 44 41.32 42.29 9.84
C SER A 44 41.18 40.87 10.46
N GLU A 45 42.25 40.06 10.53
CA GLU A 45 43.30 39.98 11.58
C GLU A 45 42.79 39.48 12.94
N HIS A 46 43.16 38.25 13.35
CA HIS A 46 44.33 37.84 14.19
C HIS A 46 43.93 37.90 15.69
N SER A 47 44.29 37.02 16.64
CA SER A 47 45.36 36.04 16.89
C SER A 47 45.04 35.45 18.29
N ASP A 48 45.06 34.13 18.53
CA ASP A 48 46.18 33.27 19.01
C ASP A 48 46.08 32.90 20.51
N ASP A 49 46.76 31.77 20.79
CA ASP A 49 47.16 31.14 22.05
C ASP A 49 46.16 30.26 22.81
N ALA A 50 46.55 29.16 23.47
CA ALA A 50 47.63 28.16 23.39
C ALA A 50 47.47 27.30 24.68
N GLY A 51 47.88 26.02 24.65
CA GLY A 51 48.09 25.20 25.87
C GLY A 51 47.49 23.78 25.77
N GLN A 52 48.21 22.83 25.16
CA GLN A 52 49.06 21.84 25.83
C GLN A 52 48.39 20.98 26.91
N SER A 53 48.19 19.69 26.60
CA SER A 53 48.84 18.58 27.33
C SER A 53 48.76 17.29 26.52
N ALA A 54 49.91 16.89 25.96
CA ALA A 54 50.15 15.55 25.45
C ALA A 54 50.72 14.70 26.60
N GLY A 55 50.12 13.54 26.85
CA GLY A 55 50.67 12.49 27.70
C GLY A 55 51.04 11.28 26.83
N HIS A 56 52.32 11.18 26.48
CA HIS A 56 52.94 9.95 25.99
C HIS A 56 53.03 8.93 27.14
N PHE A 57 52.57 7.71 26.92
CA PHE A 57 53.17 6.53 27.55
C PHE A 57 53.16 5.39 26.54
N SER A 58 54.35 4.90 26.23
CA SER A 58 54.60 3.76 25.35
C SER A 58 55.27 2.64 26.14
N SER A 59 54.91 1.44 25.71
CA SER A 59 55.55 0.13 25.82
C SER A 59 55.34 -0.75 27.06
N ASP A 60 55.02 -2.01 26.69
CA ASP A 60 55.34 -3.26 27.36
C ASP A 60 54.39 -3.80 28.43
N ALA A 61 53.41 -4.59 27.99
CA ALA A 61 53.08 -5.83 28.68
C ALA A 61 52.49 -6.86 27.71
N ALA A 62 53.09 -8.04 27.74
CA ALA A 62 52.87 -9.16 26.86
C ALA A 62 51.48 -9.82 27.02
N ALA A 63 51.15 -10.59 25.98
CA ALA A 63 49.99 -11.43 25.80
C ALA A 63 49.54 -12.23 27.05
N TYR A 64 48.22 -12.20 27.31
CA TYR A 64 47.52 -13.25 28.05
C TYR A 64 46.18 -13.56 27.35
N ILE A 65 46.19 -14.58 26.51
CA ILE A 65 45.00 -15.22 25.96
C ILE A 65 44.75 -16.47 26.83
N PRO A 66 43.60 -16.64 27.50
CA PRO A 66 43.33 -17.85 28.24
C PRO A 66 43.14 -19.03 27.26
N ILE A 67 44.07 -19.98 27.34
CA ILE A 67 44.02 -21.27 26.64
C ILE A 67 42.92 -22.12 27.30
N ILE A 68 41.80 -22.29 26.61
CA ILE A 68 40.80 -23.31 26.95
C ILE A 68 41.22 -24.63 26.28
N TYR A 69 41.57 -25.62 27.10
CA TYR A 69 41.88 -26.98 26.67
C TYR A 69 40.63 -27.68 26.11
N TRP A 70 40.64 -28.00 24.81
CA TRP A 70 39.69 -28.92 24.19
C TRP A 70 40.33 -30.31 24.07
N PRO A 71 39.75 -31.40 24.61
CA PRO A 71 40.29 -32.73 24.39
C PRO A 71 40.05 -33.17 22.94
N ARG A 72 41.16 -33.50 22.26
CA ARG A 72 41.20 -34.22 20.99
C ARG A 72 40.64 -35.64 21.15
N ARG A 73 39.67 -36.01 20.32
CA ARG A 73 39.65 -37.19 19.41
C ARG A 73 38.21 -37.60 19.14
N TRP A 74 37.76 -37.48 17.89
CA TRP A 74 37.06 -38.51 17.10
C TRP A 74 37.20 -38.11 15.63
N ARG A 75 38.09 -38.80 14.90
CA ARG A 75 38.22 -38.67 13.44
C ARG A 75 37.23 -39.63 12.78
N LEU A 76 36.31 -39.11 11.97
CA LEU A 76 35.49 -39.91 11.04
C LEU A 76 36.26 -40.08 9.72
N PRO A 77 36.44 -41.30 9.19
CA PRO A 77 36.96 -41.49 7.85
C PRO A 77 35.83 -41.37 6.81
N LEU A 78 36.07 -40.52 5.81
CA LEU A 78 35.38 -40.56 4.52
C LEU A 78 35.63 -41.93 3.85
N ALA A 79 34.55 -42.61 3.44
CA ALA A 79 34.62 -43.71 2.49
C ALA A 79 33.74 -43.41 1.28
N ARG A 80 34.43 -43.10 0.18
CA ARG A 80 33.94 -43.26 -1.20
C ARG A 80 33.62 -44.73 -1.44
N SER A 81 32.50 -45.03 -2.10
CA SER A 81 32.47 -45.78 -3.38
C SER A 81 31.04 -46.21 -3.71
N PHE A 82 30.46 -45.61 -4.75
CA PHE A 82 29.32 -46.14 -5.47
C PHE A 82 29.78 -47.39 -6.22
N LYS A 83 29.27 -48.57 -5.86
CA LYS A 83 29.33 -49.76 -6.72
C LYS A 83 27.94 -50.26 -7.04
N ALA A 84 27.63 -50.18 -8.32
CA ALA A 84 26.44 -50.68 -8.99
C ALA A 84 26.17 -52.14 -8.65
N TRP A 85 24.92 -52.46 -8.34
CA TRP A 85 24.43 -53.83 -8.27
C TRP A 85 23.91 -54.23 -9.65
N ARG A 86 24.71 -55.05 -10.35
CA ARG A 86 24.25 -55.89 -11.45
C ARG A 86 23.49 -57.08 -10.87
N VAL A 87 22.33 -57.38 -11.45
CA VAL A 87 21.61 -58.65 -11.26
C VAL A 87 22.30 -59.72 -12.12
N PRO A 88 22.41 -60.97 -11.63
CA PRO A 88 22.15 -62.09 -12.52
C PRO A 88 21.24 -63.16 -11.90
N LEU A 89 20.85 -64.06 -12.79
CA LEU A 89 19.63 -64.85 -12.87
C LEU A 89 19.98 -66.36 -12.90
N PHE A 90 19.07 -67.20 -12.38
CA PHE A 90 19.01 -68.69 -12.41
C PHE A 90 20.08 -69.45 -11.59
N SER A 91 19.85 -70.62 -10.97
CA SER A 91 18.80 -71.64 -11.07
C SER A 91 18.76 -72.53 -9.80
N THR A 92 17.58 -73.12 -9.60
CA THR A 92 17.12 -74.20 -8.71
C THR A 92 18.12 -75.28 -8.25
N LEU A 93 18.00 -75.72 -6.98
CA LEU A 93 17.76 -77.11 -6.53
C LEU A 93 17.82 -77.21 -4.99
N GLY A 94 16.92 -78.01 -4.39
CA GLY A 94 17.05 -78.49 -3.01
C GLY A 94 15.95 -78.03 -2.07
N ALA A 95 14.94 -78.89 -1.91
CA ALA A 95 13.86 -78.75 -0.94
C ALA A 95 14.37 -78.93 0.50
N GLU A 96 13.92 -78.08 1.42
CA GLU A 96 13.61 -78.48 2.79
C GLU A 96 12.59 -77.50 3.39
N LYS A 97 11.39 -78.00 3.67
CA LYS A 97 10.38 -77.28 4.46
C LYS A 97 10.76 -77.42 5.94
N ALA A 98 11.14 -76.32 6.58
CA ALA A 98 11.27 -76.20 8.03
C ALA A 98 10.71 -74.83 8.49
N PRO A 99 10.27 -74.70 9.75
CA PRO A 99 9.02 -74.02 10.09
C PRO A 99 9.13 -72.50 10.17
N ALA A 100 7.99 -71.82 10.00
CA ALA A 100 7.83 -70.38 10.12
C ALA A 100 8.43 -69.85 11.44
N ALA A 101 9.48 -69.04 11.35
CA ALA A 101 9.99 -68.25 12.47
C ALA A 101 9.03 -67.08 12.75
N PRO A 102 8.27 -67.07 13.86
CA PRO A 102 7.32 -66.00 14.12
C PRO A 102 8.01 -64.84 14.87
N ARG A 103 7.44 -63.64 14.73
CA ARG A 103 7.53 -62.51 15.68
C ARG A 103 8.80 -61.64 15.77
N ARG A 104 9.99 -62.01 15.28
CA ARG A 104 11.18 -61.11 15.41
C ARG A 104 11.18 -59.88 14.48
N SER A 105 10.58 -59.96 13.30
CA SER A 105 10.54 -58.85 12.33
C SER A 105 9.42 -57.84 12.64
N ALA A 106 8.28 -58.33 13.14
CA ALA A 106 7.16 -57.50 13.59
C ALA A 106 7.56 -56.67 14.81
N LEU A 107 8.23 -57.29 15.80
CA LEU A 107 8.72 -56.59 16.99
C LEU A 107 9.69 -55.44 16.63
N ARG A 108 10.59 -55.65 15.67
CA ARG A 108 11.50 -54.60 15.17
C ARG A 108 10.79 -53.47 14.42
N ARG A 109 9.66 -53.74 13.76
CA ARG A 109 8.83 -52.69 13.16
C ARG A 109 8.12 -51.88 14.24
N VAL A 110 7.55 -52.54 15.24
CA VAL A 110 6.93 -51.89 16.39
C VAL A 110 7.93 -51.00 17.13
N PHE A 111 9.14 -51.50 17.40
CA PHE A 111 10.21 -50.69 18.03
C PHE A 111 10.61 -49.48 17.19
N ARG A 112 10.70 -49.61 15.85
CA ARG A 112 11.00 -48.46 14.98
C ARG A 112 9.88 -47.42 14.96
N LEU A 113 8.62 -47.87 14.96
CA LEU A 113 7.47 -46.97 15.03
C LEU A 113 7.41 -46.23 16.37
N LEU A 114 7.70 -46.92 17.47
CA LEU A 114 7.81 -46.30 18.80
C LEU A 114 8.96 -45.28 18.86
N LEU A 115 10.11 -45.59 18.26
CA LEU A 115 11.25 -44.68 18.25
C LEU A 115 10.98 -43.43 17.40
N VAL A 116 10.28 -43.58 16.28
CA VAL A 116 9.79 -42.44 15.48
C VAL A 116 8.73 -41.63 16.24
N SER A 117 7.80 -42.28 16.96
CA SER A 117 6.79 -41.57 17.75
C SER A 117 7.42 -40.78 18.89
N PHE A 118 8.42 -41.34 19.58
CA PHE A 118 9.16 -40.62 20.62
C PHE A 118 9.99 -39.46 20.06
N MET A 119 10.59 -39.60 18.86
CA MET A 119 11.23 -38.47 18.17
C MET A 119 10.24 -37.36 17.85
N ILE A 120 9.07 -37.71 17.30
CA ILE A 120 8.02 -36.72 16.98
C ILE A 120 7.54 -36.03 18.27
N LEU A 121 7.32 -36.78 19.35
CA LEU A 121 6.92 -36.23 20.65
C LEU A 121 8.00 -35.31 21.24
N GLY A 122 9.27 -35.68 21.09
CA GLY A 122 10.42 -34.86 21.51
C GLY A 122 10.54 -33.56 20.70
N ILE A 123 10.33 -33.63 19.38
CA ILE A 123 10.29 -32.44 18.52
C ILE A 123 9.11 -31.54 18.88
N LEU A 124 7.92 -32.11 19.10
CA LEU A 124 6.74 -31.35 19.55
C LEU A 124 7.01 -30.68 20.89
N HIS A 125 7.60 -31.37 21.86
CA HIS A 125 7.97 -30.77 23.15
C HIS A 125 9.03 -29.68 23.02
N LEU A 126 10.01 -29.85 22.13
CA LEU A 126 11.01 -28.83 21.85
C LEU A 126 10.36 -27.58 21.23
N ILE A 127 9.42 -27.77 20.30
CA ILE A 127 8.63 -26.66 19.73
C ILE A 127 7.82 -25.98 20.83
N THR A 128 7.13 -26.72 21.70
CA THR A 128 6.36 -26.15 22.81
C THR A 128 7.25 -25.41 23.81
N LEU A 129 8.45 -25.91 24.11
CA LEU A 129 9.43 -25.23 24.97
C LEU A 129 9.99 -23.97 24.32
N ILE A 130 10.30 -24.00 23.02
CA ILE A 130 10.76 -22.82 22.28
C ILE A 130 9.64 -21.77 22.22
N CYS A 131 8.40 -22.17 21.94
CA CYS A 131 7.23 -21.30 21.99
C CYS A 131 6.99 -20.74 23.39
N GLY A 132 7.07 -21.57 24.44
CA GLY A 132 6.88 -21.15 25.82
C GLY A 132 7.97 -20.20 26.32
N LEU A 133 9.23 -20.48 25.99
CA LEU A 133 10.37 -19.60 26.29
C LEU A 133 10.25 -18.28 25.51
N TYR A 134 9.78 -18.33 24.27
CA TYR A 134 9.51 -17.13 23.49
C TYR A 134 8.39 -16.28 24.12
N LEU A 135 7.28 -16.90 24.54
CA LEU A 135 6.21 -16.21 25.27
C LEU A 135 6.65 -15.67 26.65
N SER A 136 7.66 -16.27 27.28
CA SER A 136 8.18 -15.77 28.56
C SER A 136 9.14 -14.59 28.40
N PHE A 137 9.86 -14.48 27.29
CA PHE A 137 10.70 -13.31 26.96
C PHE A 137 9.93 -12.17 26.30
N PHE A 138 8.78 -12.49 25.71
CA PHE A 138 7.82 -11.55 25.18
C PHE A 138 6.46 -11.84 25.84
N PRO A 139 6.31 -11.54 27.15
CA PRO A 139 4.99 -11.57 27.74
C PRO A 139 4.10 -10.71 26.85
N ASP A 140 2.98 -11.26 26.41
CA ASP A 140 2.03 -10.49 25.65
C ASP A 140 1.80 -9.18 26.41
N ASP A 141 2.10 -8.04 25.79
CA ASP A 141 1.53 -6.74 26.17
C ASP A 141 0.04 -6.76 25.81
N LEU A 142 -0.67 -7.76 26.33
CA LEU A 142 -2.11 -7.90 26.41
C LEU A 142 -2.59 -7.26 27.72
N ASP A 143 -2.01 -6.12 28.08
CA ASP A 143 -2.79 -5.07 28.72
C ASP A 143 -3.64 -4.44 27.62
N TRP A 144 -4.75 -5.11 27.30
CA TRP A 144 -5.92 -4.38 26.84
C TRP A 144 -6.35 -3.52 28.04
N PRO A 145 -6.25 -2.18 28.03
CA PRO A 145 -6.98 -1.42 29.01
C PRO A 145 -8.47 -1.65 28.72
N GLU A 146 -9.06 -2.62 29.42
CA GLU A 146 -10.48 -2.65 29.72
C GLU A 146 -10.77 -1.44 30.60
N SER A 147 -10.92 -0.29 29.95
CA SER A 147 -11.64 0.88 30.45
C SER A 147 -11.46 1.99 29.43
N PHE A 148 -12.28 1.95 28.38
CA PHE A 148 -12.82 3.24 27.96
C PHE A 148 -13.58 3.78 29.18
N PRO A 149 -13.30 4.99 29.69
CA PRO A 149 -14.34 5.68 30.38
C PRO A 149 -15.49 5.73 29.37
N ARG A 150 -16.62 5.10 29.68
CA ARG A 150 -17.87 5.40 29.00
C ARG A 150 -18.12 6.89 29.27
N ARG A 151 -17.55 7.78 28.47
CA ARG A 151 -18.23 9.04 28.17
C ARG A 151 -19.49 8.60 27.46
N ARG A 152 -20.56 8.46 28.25
CA ARG A 152 -21.92 8.56 27.77
C ARG A 152 -21.89 9.82 26.90
N ILE A 153 -22.10 9.67 25.59
CA ILE A 153 -22.44 10.82 24.74
C ILE A 153 -23.87 11.17 25.15
N GLU A 154 -23.98 11.78 26.32
CA GLU A 154 -25.11 12.55 26.75
C GLU A 154 -24.96 13.84 25.95
N TYR A 155 -25.86 14.13 25.02
CA TYR A 155 -25.87 15.40 24.31
C TYR A 155 -26.27 16.49 25.31
N PRO A 156 -25.34 17.33 25.82
CA PRO A 156 -25.72 18.44 26.66
C PRO A 156 -26.07 19.60 25.74
N GLN A 157 -27.09 20.36 26.13
CA GLN A 157 -27.43 21.62 25.48
C GLN A 157 -26.21 22.57 25.53
N HIS A 158 -25.81 23.07 24.36
CA HIS A 158 -24.94 24.24 24.13
C HIS A 158 -23.89 24.53 25.22
N ASP A 159 -22.78 23.79 25.19
CA ASP A 159 -21.56 24.17 25.91
C ASP A 159 -20.69 25.05 24.99
N ALA A 160 -20.29 26.25 25.45
CA ALA A 160 -19.57 27.24 24.65
C ALA A 160 -18.15 26.79 24.25
N GLY A 161 -17.64 25.70 24.84
CA GLY A 161 -16.36 25.09 24.49
C GLY A 161 -16.41 24.10 23.30
N HIS A 162 -17.59 23.75 22.80
CA HIS A 162 -17.77 22.81 21.69
C HIS A 162 -18.14 23.59 20.43
N TRP A 163 -17.28 23.57 19.40
CA TRP A 163 -17.60 24.18 18.10
C TRP A 163 -18.02 23.12 17.07
N PRO A 164 -18.75 23.50 16.00
CA PRO A 164 -19.43 22.52 15.14
C PRO A 164 -18.53 21.50 14.42
N THR A 165 -17.23 21.81 14.24
CA THR A 165 -16.26 21.00 13.51
C THR A 165 -15.33 20.15 14.39
N ASP A 166 -15.54 20.16 15.71
CA ASP A 166 -14.57 19.66 16.69
C ASP A 166 -14.40 18.12 16.77
N ILE A 167 -15.19 17.35 16.01
CA ILE A 167 -15.12 15.88 15.96
C ILE A 167 -13.70 15.38 15.67
N THR A 168 -12.93 16.18 14.94
CA THR A 168 -11.54 15.87 14.56
C THR A 168 -10.54 16.97 14.94
N ALA A 169 -10.89 17.88 15.88
CA ALA A 169 -10.07 19.03 16.29
C ALA A 169 -8.64 18.68 16.71
N ASP A 170 -8.43 17.52 17.36
CA ASP A 170 -7.11 17.09 17.86
C ASP A 170 -6.47 15.96 17.05
N ILE A 171 -7.03 15.66 15.87
CA ILE A 171 -6.61 14.53 15.05
C ILE A 171 -5.73 15.02 13.92
N HIS A 172 -4.44 14.69 13.97
CA HIS A 172 -3.50 14.96 12.88
C HIS A 172 -3.53 13.84 11.83
N PRO A 173 -3.77 14.16 10.55
CA PRO A 173 -3.75 13.17 9.51
C PRO A 173 -2.35 12.59 9.27
N VAL A 174 -2.31 11.30 9.00
CA VAL A 174 -1.11 10.53 8.66
C VAL A 174 -1.41 9.59 7.51
N GLY A 175 -0.42 9.33 6.66
CA GLY A 175 -0.50 8.45 5.49
C GLY A 175 -0.60 6.96 5.82
N CYS A 176 -1.52 6.57 6.69
CA CYS A 176 -1.87 5.18 6.89
C CYS A 176 -3.14 4.82 6.14
N HIS A 177 -3.14 3.61 5.62
CA HIS A 177 -4.29 2.96 5.03
C HIS A 177 -4.82 1.92 6.02
N SER A 178 -5.97 2.21 6.61
CA SER A 178 -6.64 1.35 7.58
C SER A 178 -7.24 0.14 6.86
N HIS A 179 -6.41 -0.87 6.67
CA HIS A 179 -6.77 -2.10 5.98
C HIS A 179 -7.88 -2.84 6.72
N ASN A 180 -8.86 -3.32 5.95
CA ASN A 180 -10.06 -3.99 6.44
C ASN A 180 -10.68 -3.32 7.68
N ASP A 181 -10.88 -2.00 7.63
CA ASP A 181 -11.41 -1.22 8.76
C ASP A 181 -12.75 -1.72 9.26
N TYR A 182 -13.52 -2.35 8.37
CA TYR A 182 -14.76 -3.03 8.69
C TYR A 182 -14.63 -4.16 9.75
N TRP A 183 -13.46 -4.75 10.03
CA TRP A 183 -13.29 -5.70 11.15
C TRP A 183 -13.41 -5.02 12.54
N ARG A 184 -13.30 -3.70 12.58
CA ARG A 184 -13.29 -2.93 13.84
C ARG A 184 -14.73 -2.68 14.31
N LYS A 185 -14.89 -2.48 15.63
CA LYS A 185 -16.20 -2.16 16.24
C LYS A 185 -16.85 -0.91 15.65
N LYS A 186 -16.04 0.08 15.27
CA LYS A 186 -16.46 1.32 14.61
C LYS A 186 -15.55 1.55 13.40
N PRO A 187 -15.89 1.05 12.20
CA PRO A 187 -14.98 0.98 11.04
C PRO A 187 -14.30 2.32 10.69
N LEU A 188 -15.04 3.22 10.04
CA LEU A 188 -14.56 4.54 9.63
C LEU A 188 -14.03 5.36 10.82
N PHE A 189 -14.78 5.44 11.93
CA PHE A 189 -14.42 6.28 13.06
C PHE A 189 -13.11 5.86 13.73
N SER A 190 -12.78 4.56 13.78
CA SER A 190 -11.51 4.12 14.37
C SER A 190 -10.32 4.54 13.52
N ALA A 191 -10.46 4.50 12.19
CA ALA A 191 -9.44 4.95 11.26
C ALA A 191 -9.22 6.47 11.36
N LEU A 192 -10.31 7.24 11.33
CA LEU A 192 -10.26 8.70 11.47
C LEU A 192 -9.68 9.11 12.82
N HIS A 193 -10.12 8.50 13.92
CA HIS A 193 -9.58 8.78 15.25
C HIS A 193 -8.09 8.50 15.39
N ALA A 194 -7.55 7.55 14.62
CA ALA A 194 -6.12 7.29 14.58
C ALA A 194 -5.35 8.29 13.68
N GLY A 195 -6.05 9.04 12.82
CA GLY A 195 -5.47 9.95 11.84
C GLY A 195 -5.25 9.33 10.46
N CYS A 196 -5.73 8.11 10.18
CA CYS A 196 -5.51 7.51 8.85
C CYS A 196 -6.28 8.26 7.75
N THR A 197 -5.56 8.66 6.71
CA THR A 197 -6.12 9.34 5.54
C THR A 197 -6.60 8.38 4.45
N SER A 198 -6.65 7.08 4.73
CA SER A 198 -7.25 6.09 3.83
C SER A 198 -7.91 4.92 4.57
N VAL A 199 -9.04 4.45 4.04
CA VAL A 199 -9.86 3.33 4.54
C VAL A 199 -10.23 2.37 3.40
N GLU A 200 -10.69 1.16 3.73
CA GLU A 200 -10.95 0.09 2.75
C GLU A 200 -12.29 -0.61 2.99
N ALA A 201 -13.12 -0.68 1.96
CA ALA A 201 -14.37 -1.42 1.95
C ALA A 201 -14.31 -2.60 0.97
N ASP A 202 -14.31 -3.82 1.49
CA ASP A 202 -14.49 -5.03 0.69
C ASP A 202 -15.98 -5.23 0.38
N VAL A 203 -16.41 -4.94 -0.86
CA VAL A 203 -17.83 -4.91 -1.24
C VAL A 203 -18.27 -6.14 -2.02
N TRP A 204 -19.42 -6.69 -1.63
CA TRP A 204 -20.11 -7.80 -2.30
C TRP A 204 -21.53 -7.35 -2.68
N LEU A 205 -22.00 -7.76 -3.86
CA LEU A 205 -23.37 -7.49 -4.31
C LEU A 205 -24.28 -8.68 -3.98
N PHE A 206 -25.30 -8.43 -3.17
CA PHE A 206 -26.41 -9.36 -2.91
C PHE A 206 -27.71 -8.56 -2.83
N ASP A 207 -28.83 -9.13 -3.28
CA ASP A 207 -30.16 -8.51 -3.16
C ASP A 207 -30.23 -7.03 -3.56
N GLN A 208 -29.47 -6.66 -4.62
CA GLN A 208 -29.36 -5.28 -5.13
C GLN A 208 -28.74 -4.25 -4.17
N ASP A 209 -28.03 -4.69 -3.13
CA ASP A 209 -27.28 -3.83 -2.22
C ASP A 209 -25.82 -4.29 -2.06
N LEU A 210 -24.97 -3.39 -1.57
CA LEU A 210 -23.54 -3.56 -1.40
C LEU A 210 -23.21 -3.86 0.07
N TYR A 211 -22.98 -5.13 0.36
CA TYR A 211 -22.58 -5.59 1.69
C TYR A 211 -21.07 -5.54 1.85
N VAL A 212 -20.61 -5.22 3.08
CA VAL A 212 -19.18 -5.08 3.37
C VAL A 212 -18.68 -6.21 4.25
N GLY A 213 -17.65 -6.92 3.77
CA GLY A 213 -16.96 -7.95 4.54
C GLY A 213 -15.86 -8.64 3.74
N HIS A 214 -14.92 -9.28 4.45
CA HIS A 214 -13.78 -9.94 3.80
C HIS A 214 -14.20 -11.15 2.96
N ASN A 215 -15.24 -11.85 3.42
CA ASN A 215 -15.84 -13.00 2.77
C ASN A 215 -17.35 -12.99 3.01
N THR A 216 -18.07 -13.81 2.24
CA THR A 216 -19.54 -13.88 2.29
C THR A 216 -20.08 -14.36 3.63
N ALA A 217 -19.30 -15.12 4.41
CA ALA A 217 -19.69 -15.60 5.74
C ALA A 217 -19.70 -14.50 6.82
N ALA A 218 -19.00 -13.39 6.60
CA ALA A 218 -18.95 -12.25 7.51
C ALA A 218 -20.03 -11.19 7.22
N LEU A 219 -20.85 -11.38 6.18
CA LEU A 219 -21.87 -10.42 5.78
C LEU A 219 -23.07 -10.46 6.72
N THR A 220 -23.60 -9.27 7.03
CA THR A 220 -24.83 -9.13 7.81
C THR A 220 -25.69 -8.03 7.21
N PRO A 221 -27.03 -8.09 7.31
CA PRO A 221 -27.93 -7.09 6.73
C PRO A 221 -27.63 -5.63 7.14
N ALA A 222 -27.10 -5.42 8.36
CA ALA A 222 -26.81 -4.09 8.87
C ALA A 222 -25.51 -3.46 8.33
N ARG A 223 -24.66 -4.24 7.64
CA ARG A 223 -23.29 -3.87 7.27
C ARG A 223 -23.18 -3.67 5.76
N THR A 224 -23.59 -2.49 5.30
CA THR A 224 -23.56 -2.09 3.89
C THR A 224 -22.55 -0.97 3.67
N LEU A 225 -22.19 -0.72 2.41
CA LEU A 225 -21.29 0.37 2.05
C LEU A 225 -21.83 1.72 2.53
N ARG A 226 -23.15 1.92 2.43
CA ARG A 226 -23.82 3.12 2.96
C ARG A 226 -23.71 3.25 4.48
N THR A 227 -24.09 2.21 5.22
CA THR A 227 -24.16 2.29 6.68
C THR A 227 -22.79 2.43 7.33
N LEU A 228 -21.76 1.84 6.74
CA LEU A 228 -20.40 1.85 7.30
C LEU A 228 -19.54 3.03 6.82
N TYR A 229 -19.75 3.54 5.60
CA TYR A 229 -18.88 4.54 4.99
C TYR A 229 -19.62 5.77 4.47
N ILE A 230 -20.57 5.61 3.54
CA ILE A 230 -21.15 6.78 2.82
C ILE A 230 -21.94 7.70 3.78
N ASP A 231 -22.88 7.15 4.56
CA ASP A 231 -23.71 7.97 5.44
C ASP A 231 -22.91 8.61 6.59
N PRO A 232 -21.96 7.90 7.24
CA PRO A 232 -21.06 8.52 8.19
C PRO A 232 -20.18 9.63 7.57
N LEU A 233 -19.64 9.44 6.36
CA LEU A 233 -18.83 10.46 5.69
C LEU A 233 -19.64 11.71 5.37
N LEU A 234 -20.85 11.56 4.82
CA LEU A 234 -21.75 12.69 4.56
C LEU A 234 -22.00 13.50 5.84
N LYS A 235 -22.30 12.83 6.95
CA LYS A 235 -22.54 13.48 8.25
C LYS A 235 -21.32 14.24 8.75
N ILE A 236 -20.12 13.70 8.57
CA ILE A 236 -18.87 14.36 8.97
C ILE A 236 -18.64 15.59 8.08
N LEU A 237 -18.70 15.42 6.76
CA LEU A 237 -18.40 16.48 5.80
C LEU A 237 -19.41 17.63 5.86
N ASP A 238 -20.71 17.33 6.06
CA ASP A 238 -21.73 18.35 6.24
C ASP A 238 -21.51 19.19 7.51
N ARG A 239 -20.95 18.59 8.57
CA ARG A 239 -20.56 19.34 9.78
C ARG A 239 -19.30 20.17 9.55
N GLN A 240 -18.36 19.67 8.76
CA GLN A 240 -17.12 20.38 8.38
C GLN A 240 -17.36 21.50 7.37
N ASN A 241 -18.52 21.51 6.70
CA ASN A 241 -18.88 22.49 5.69
C ASN A 241 -20.27 23.11 5.97
N PRO A 242 -20.45 23.81 7.11
CA PRO A 242 -21.74 24.34 7.52
C PRO A 242 -22.16 25.53 6.64
N SER A 243 -23.47 25.62 6.38
CA SER A 243 -24.12 26.78 5.76
C SER A 243 -25.15 27.35 6.75
N HIS A 244 -24.95 28.58 7.21
CA HIS A 244 -25.83 29.26 8.17
C HIS A 244 -25.69 30.79 8.07
N GLU A 245 -26.43 31.56 8.85
CA GLU A 245 -26.50 33.04 8.72
C GLU A 245 -25.12 33.73 8.79
N LEU A 246 -24.21 33.23 9.65
CA LEU A 246 -22.85 33.75 9.80
C LEU A 246 -21.86 33.21 8.76
N HIS A 247 -22.21 32.11 8.08
CA HIS A 247 -21.43 31.49 7.02
C HIS A 247 -22.35 31.05 5.88
N PRO A 248 -22.89 32.02 5.09
CA PRO A 248 -23.95 31.74 4.12
C PRO A 248 -23.43 31.06 2.85
N ASN A 249 -22.14 31.23 2.56
CA ASN A 249 -21.47 30.62 1.43
C ASN A 249 -20.68 29.41 1.90
N LEU A 250 -20.55 28.40 1.05
CA LEU A 250 -19.78 27.22 1.37
C LEU A 250 -18.31 27.42 0.96
N ASP A 251 -17.39 26.89 1.77
CA ASP A 251 -15.96 26.96 1.49
C ASP A 251 -15.62 26.32 0.14
N THR A 252 -14.67 26.92 -0.57
CA THR A 252 -14.13 26.41 -1.83
C THR A 252 -12.60 26.54 -1.80
N PRO A 253 -11.84 25.43 -1.79
CA PRO A 253 -12.31 24.03 -1.80
C PRO A 253 -13.06 23.65 -0.52
N ARG A 254 -13.81 22.54 -0.58
CA ARG A 254 -14.54 21.99 0.56
C ARG A 254 -13.58 21.47 1.62
N ASN A 255 -13.93 21.64 2.89
CA ASN A 255 -13.18 21.09 4.01
C ASN A 255 -13.31 19.57 4.05
N GLY A 256 -12.17 18.91 4.26
CA GLY A 256 -12.00 17.49 4.49
C GLY A 256 -12.49 17.04 5.86
N VAL A 257 -12.20 15.79 6.19
CA VAL A 257 -12.66 15.18 7.46
C VAL A 257 -11.81 15.58 8.67
N PHE A 258 -10.61 16.15 8.46
CA PHE A 258 -9.67 16.51 9.52
C PHE A 258 -9.65 18.02 9.76
N ASP A 259 -10.14 18.47 10.92
CA ASP A 259 -10.15 19.89 11.30
C ASP A 259 -8.72 20.46 11.42
N THR A 260 -7.75 19.66 11.88
CA THR A 260 -6.33 20.07 11.94
C THR A 260 -5.68 20.32 10.58
N ASN A 261 -6.26 19.78 9.50
CA ASN A 261 -5.82 20.00 8.13
C ASN A 261 -7.00 19.83 7.16
N PRO A 262 -7.83 20.88 6.99
CA PRO A 262 -9.04 20.80 6.18
C PRO A 262 -8.80 20.50 4.70
N ALA A 263 -7.58 20.73 4.19
CA ALA A 263 -7.23 20.39 2.81
C ALA A 263 -6.88 18.91 2.60
N GLN A 264 -6.80 18.11 3.68
CA GLN A 264 -6.47 16.69 3.58
C GLN A 264 -7.68 15.87 3.10
N ASN A 265 -7.54 15.29 1.90
CA ASN A 265 -8.51 14.33 1.40
C ASN A 265 -8.46 13.03 2.19
N LEU A 266 -9.60 12.33 2.25
CA LEU A 266 -9.72 10.96 2.69
C LEU A 266 -9.89 10.02 1.49
N VAL A 267 -9.07 8.98 1.41
CA VAL A 267 -9.19 7.96 0.36
C VAL A 267 -10.11 6.83 0.82
N LEU A 268 -11.22 6.63 0.12
CA LEU A 268 -12.09 5.46 0.24
C LEU A 268 -11.70 4.44 -0.84
N LEU A 269 -10.93 3.41 -0.46
CA LEU A 269 -10.60 2.29 -1.34
C LEU A 269 -11.76 1.28 -1.33
N ILE A 270 -12.35 1.00 -2.48
CA ILE A 270 -13.44 0.05 -2.64
C ILE A 270 -12.88 -1.17 -3.39
N ASP A 271 -12.81 -2.30 -2.70
CA ASP A 271 -12.34 -3.58 -3.25
C ASP A 271 -13.55 -4.41 -3.71
N PHE A 272 -13.67 -4.59 -5.02
CA PHE A 272 -14.79 -5.28 -5.64
C PHE A 272 -14.63 -6.79 -5.47
N LYS A 273 -15.37 -7.38 -4.53
CA LYS A 273 -15.40 -8.83 -4.28
C LYS A 273 -16.55 -9.47 -5.06
N GLY A 274 -16.30 -9.81 -6.33
CA GLY A 274 -17.28 -10.48 -7.18
C GLY A 274 -17.18 -10.08 -8.65
N ASP A 275 -18.31 -10.09 -9.36
CA ASP A 275 -18.38 -9.63 -10.74
C ASP A 275 -18.33 -8.09 -10.79
N GLY A 276 -17.20 -7.56 -11.25
CA GLY A 276 -16.95 -6.12 -11.31
C GLY A 276 -17.97 -5.35 -12.14
N GLU A 277 -18.41 -5.90 -13.27
CA GLU A 277 -19.40 -5.26 -14.15
C GLU A 277 -20.78 -5.22 -13.48
N ALA A 278 -21.14 -6.27 -12.73
CA ALA A 278 -22.38 -6.30 -11.97
C ALA A 278 -22.36 -5.33 -10.77
N LEU A 279 -21.23 -5.22 -10.07
CA LEU A 279 -21.04 -4.32 -8.92
C LEU A 279 -21.01 -2.83 -9.31
N TRP A 280 -20.42 -2.51 -10.47
CA TRP A 280 -20.16 -1.15 -10.91
C TRP A 280 -21.35 -0.18 -10.79
N PRO A 281 -22.54 -0.46 -11.37
CA PRO A 281 -23.66 0.48 -11.31
C PRO A 281 -24.12 0.75 -9.87
N TYR A 282 -24.05 -0.24 -8.98
CA TYR A 282 -24.43 -0.06 -7.57
C TYR A 282 -23.42 0.81 -6.83
N VAL A 283 -22.12 0.59 -7.05
CA VAL A 283 -21.07 1.42 -6.42
C VAL A 283 -21.21 2.86 -6.90
N TYR A 284 -21.30 3.06 -8.22
CA TYR A 284 -21.44 4.38 -8.82
C TYR A 284 -22.68 5.14 -8.31
N ASN A 285 -23.82 4.46 -8.17
CA ASN A 285 -25.06 5.04 -7.65
C ASN A 285 -25.01 5.33 -6.15
N GLN A 286 -24.36 4.50 -5.35
CA GLN A 286 -24.25 4.74 -3.91
C GLN A 286 -23.35 5.93 -3.56
N LEU A 287 -22.47 6.35 -4.48
CA LEU A 287 -21.64 7.55 -4.35
C LEU A 287 -22.38 8.86 -4.70
N GLU A 288 -23.57 8.79 -5.30
CA GLU A 288 -24.34 9.97 -5.74
C GLU A 288 -24.49 11.05 -4.67
N PRO A 289 -24.82 10.74 -3.39
CA PRO A 289 -24.98 11.80 -2.39
C PRO A 289 -23.69 12.60 -2.11
N LEU A 290 -22.52 11.97 -2.24
CA LEU A 290 -21.23 12.65 -2.12
C LEU A 290 -20.93 13.51 -3.36
N ARG A 291 -21.31 13.00 -4.54
CA ARG A 291 -21.18 13.66 -5.84
C ARG A 291 -22.02 14.93 -5.91
N GLU A 292 -23.31 14.86 -5.56
CA GLU A 292 -24.25 15.99 -5.56
C GLU A 292 -23.74 17.16 -4.68
N LYS A 293 -23.09 16.83 -3.57
CA LYS A 293 -22.51 17.80 -2.63
C LYS A 293 -21.10 18.28 -3.00
N LYS A 294 -20.56 17.82 -4.13
CA LYS A 294 -19.19 18.15 -4.61
C LYS A 294 -18.12 17.77 -3.60
N TYR A 295 -18.30 16.66 -2.90
CA TYR A 295 -17.30 16.12 -1.97
C TYR A 295 -16.30 15.17 -2.62
N LEU A 296 -16.58 14.68 -3.84
CA LEU A 296 -15.70 13.78 -4.56
C LEU A 296 -14.63 14.53 -5.37
N THR A 297 -13.40 14.07 -5.24
CA THR A 297 -12.34 14.33 -6.22
C THR A 297 -12.76 13.70 -7.55
N HIS A 298 -12.64 14.44 -8.65
CA HIS A 298 -13.11 13.98 -9.94
C HIS A 298 -12.29 14.55 -11.10
N PHE A 299 -12.20 13.79 -12.19
CA PHE A 299 -11.71 14.27 -13.47
C PHE A 299 -12.85 14.93 -14.25
N ASN A 300 -12.63 16.15 -14.74
CA ASN A 300 -13.63 16.96 -15.47
C ASN A 300 -13.48 16.93 -17.00
N GLY A 301 -12.70 15.98 -17.53
CA GLY A 301 -12.38 15.88 -18.95
C GLY A 301 -11.04 16.51 -19.34
N THR A 302 -10.48 17.37 -18.49
CA THR A 302 -9.18 18.01 -18.74
C THR A 302 -8.22 17.84 -17.58
N THR A 303 -8.71 17.97 -16.34
CA THR A 303 -7.90 18.01 -15.12
C THR A 303 -8.64 17.28 -14.00
N VAL A 304 -7.88 16.92 -12.96
CA VAL A 304 -8.44 16.41 -11.71
C VAL A 304 -8.77 17.60 -10.80
N VAL A 305 -10.03 17.69 -10.39
CA VAL A 305 -10.54 18.66 -9.41
C VAL A 305 -10.57 17.97 -8.06
N GLU A 306 -9.78 18.49 -7.13
CA GLU A 306 -9.66 17.97 -5.78
C GLU A 306 -10.94 18.18 -4.96
N GLY A 307 -11.29 17.15 -4.18
CA GLY A 307 -12.40 17.16 -3.25
C GLY A 307 -12.10 16.36 -1.98
N PRO A 308 -12.83 16.59 -0.88
CA PRO A 308 -12.62 15.93 0.41
C PRO A 308 -12.44 14.42 0.40
N VAL A 309 -13.05 13.72 -0.57
CA VAL A 309 -13.01 12.27 -0.70
C VAL A 309 -12.45 11.88 -2.06
N VAL A 310 -11.44 11.01 -2.06
CA VAL A 310 -10.96 10.33 -3.27
C VAL A 310 -11.49 8.90 -3.23
N VAL A 311 -12.24 8.49 -4.25
CA VAL A 311 -12.70 7.10 -4.37
C VAL A 311 -11.73 6.35 -5.27
N VAL A 312 -11.21 5.23 -4.77
CA VAL A 312 -10.29 4.37 -5.51
C VAL A 312 -10.89 2.98 -5.62
N ALA A 313 -10.99 2.43 -6.82
CA ALA A 313 -11.49 1.09 -7.08
C ALA A 313 -10.33 0.10 -7.26
N THR A 314 -10.46 -1.06 -6.62
CA THR A 314 -9.50 -2.18 -6.69
C THR A 314 -10.28 -3.51 -6.70
N GLY A 315 -9.60 -4.64 -6.48
CA GLY A 315 -10.25 -5.95 -6.44
C GLY A 315 -10.58 -6.42 -7.84
N ASN A 316 -11.85 -6.67 -8.16
CA ASN A 316 -12.35 -7.02 -9.50
C ASN A 316 -12.90 -5.83 -10.32
N ALA A 317 -12.57 -4.59 -9.95
CA ALA A 317 -13.10 -3.41 -10.62
C ALA A 317 -12.76 -3.39 -12.13
N PRO A 318 -13.75 -3.09 -13.01
CA PRO A 318 -13.54 -3.05 -14.46
C PRO A 318 -12.86 -1.75 -14.90
N PHE A 319 -11.61 -1.83 -15.36
CA PHE A 319 -10.82 -0.65 -15.75
C PHE A 319 -11.46 0.14 -16.90
N ASN A 320 -12.08 -0.55 -17.86
CA ASN A 320 -12.83 0.05 -18.97
C ASN A 320 -13.91 1.04 -18.48
N ARG A 321 -14.62 0.72 -17.39
CA ARG A 321 -15.65 1.61 -16.83
C ARG A 321 -15.07 2.88 -16.21
N ILE A 322 -13.86 2.77 -15.64
CA ILE A 322 -13.13 3.90 -15.06
C ILE A 322 -12.63 4.86 -16.12
N VAL A 323 -12.49 4.46 -17.38
CA VAL A 323 -12.03 5.34 -18.47
C VAL A 323 -13.08 5.60 -19.54
N GLU A 324 -14.28 5.02 -19.40
CA GLU A 324 -15.37 5.09 -20.39
C GLU A 324 -15.83 6.52 -20.66
N ASN A 325 -16.01 7.32 -19.61
CA ASN A 325 -16.50 8.70 -19.75
C ASN A 325 -15.34 9.70 -19.87
N ALA A 326 -15.20 10.29 -21.06
CA ALA A 326 -14.18 11.30 -21.33
C ALA A 326 -14.41 12.64 -20.60
N ASN A 327 -15.61 12.93 -20.13
CA ASN A 327 -15.99 14.26 -19.62
C ASN A 327 -16.10 14.34 -18.09
N TYR A 328 -16.47 13.25 -17.42
CA TYR A 328 -16.62 13.26 -15.97
C TYR A 328 -16.39 11.88 -15.37
N ARG A 329 -15.53 11.79 -14.37
CA ARG A 329 -15.22 10.55 -13.64
C ARG A 329 -14.79 10.85 -12.21
N ASP A 330 -15.34 10.16 -11.22
CA ASP A 330 -15.04 10.38 -9.80
C ASP A 330 -14.61 9.11 -9.04
N ILE A 331 -14.27 8.08 -9.80
CA ILE A 331 -13.66 6.85 -9.32
C ILE A 331 -12.33 6.68 -10.02
N PHE A 332 -11.25 6.59 -9.26
CA PHE A 332 -9.90 6.35 -9.76
C PHE A 332 -9.52 4.87 -9.60
N PHE A 333 -8.54 4.40 -10.34
CA PHE A 333 -8.05 3.03 -10.24
C PHE A 333 -6.86 2.89 -9.28
N ASP A 334 -6.75 1.70 -8.68
CA ASP A 334 -5.57 1.20 -7.98
C ASP A 334 -4.69 0.44 -8.97
N ALA A 335 -3.68 1.10 -9.53
CA ALA A 335 -2.82 0.53 -10.57
C ALA A 335 -1.87 -0.56 -10.01
N PRO A 336 -1.43 -1.53 -10.82
CA PRO A 336 -0.51 -2.57 -10.39
C PRO A 336 0.93 -2.01 -10.26
N LEU A 337 1.43 -1.90 -9.04
CA LEU A 337 2.74 -1.28 -8.75
C LEU A 337 3.93 -2.09 -9.33
N ASP A 338 3.81 -3.41 -9.47
CA ASP A 338 4.84 -4.29 -10.06
C ASP A 338 4.98 -4.18 -11.59
N LEU A 339 4.16 -3.35 -12.24
CA LEU A 339 4.36 -2.95 -13.63
C LEU A 339 5.14 -1.63 -13.74
N MET A 340 5.24 -0.86 -12.65
CA MET A 340 5.83 0.48 -12.65
C MET A 340 7.36 0.44 -12.64
N ASP A 341 7.97 -0.61 -12.10
CA ASP A 341 9.44 -0.83 -12.09
C ASP A 341 10.03 -1.15 -13.47
N LYS A 342 9.21 -1.63 -14.40
CA LYS A 342 9.61 -2.02 -15.77
C LYS A 342 9.52 -0.88 -16.78
N ALA A 343 9.23 0.35 -16.33
CA ALA A 343 9.12 1.50 -17.20
C ALA A 343 10.50 1.96 -17.69
N LEU A 344 10.93 1.45 -18.85
CA LEU A 344 11.90 2.16 -19.69
C LEU A 344 11.28 3.50 -20.15
N PRO A 345 12.08 4.57 -20.34
CA PRO A 345 11.57 5.82 -20.89
C PRO A 345 10.92 5.57 -22.26
N VAL A 346 9.69 6.02 -22.40
CA VAL A 346 8.80 5.77 -23.54
C VAL A 346 9.39 6.34 -24.83
N ALA A 347 9.95 5.47 -25.65
CA ALA A 347 10.06 5.61 -27.09
C ALA A 347 9.60 4.28 -27.72
N ALA A 348 8.34 3.91 -27.48
CA ALA A 348 7.71 2.80 -28.15
C ALA A 348 6.62 3.37 -29.06
N SER A 349 6.80 3.20 -30.37
CA SER A 349 5.87 3.57 -31.42
C SER A 349 4.52 2.86 -31.27
N ASP A 350 3.45 3.53 -31.71
CA ASP A 350 2.05 3.11 -31.62
C ASP A 350 1.74 1.70 -32.20
N ASP A 351 2.66 1.12 -32.98
CA ASP A 351 2.48 -0.18 -33.65
C ASP A 351 2.64 -1.43 -32.75
N GLU A 352 3.22 -1.34 -31.55
CA GLU A 352 3.26 -2.48 -30.61
C GLU A 352 2.02 -2.57 -29.69
N LEU A 353 1.14 -1.57 -29.74
CA LEU A 353 0.03 -1.39 -28.79
C LEU A 353 -1.17 -2.33 -29.02
N GLU A 354 -1.32 -2.91 -30.22
CA GLU A 354 -2.50 -3.74 -30.57
C GLU A 354 -2.26 -5.26 -30.56
N LYS A 355 -1.03 -5.75 -30.38
CA LYS A 355 -0.70 -7.17 -30.67
C LYS A 355 -0.54 -8.10 -29.46
N SER A 356 -1.11 -7.77 -28.31
CA SER A 356 -1.28 -8.72 -27.21
C SER A 356 -2.75 -9.17 -27.07
N PRO A 357 -3.16 -10.30 -27.69
CA PRO A 357 -4.45 -10.89 -27.42
C PRO A 357 -4.43 -11.48 -26.01
N GLY A 358 -5.18 -10.91 -25.08
CA GLY A 358 -5.24 -11.44 -23.73
C GLY A 358 -6.01 -10.61 -22.72
N ALA A 359 -7.19 -10.10 -23.08
CA ALA A 359 -8.21 -9.84 -22.08
C ALA A 359 -8.59 -11.19 -21.45
N SER A 360 -7.93 -11.55 -20.34
CA SER A 360 -8.36 -12.68 -19.54
C SER A 360 -9.71 -12.31 -18.92
N THR A 361 -10.79 -12.76 -19.55
CA THR A 361 -12.16 -12.73 -19.04
C THR A 361 -12.38 -13.70 -17.87
N SER A 362 -11.31 -14.08 -17.14
CA SER A 362 -11.39 -15.08 -16.08
C SER A 362 -10.36 -14.83 -14.98
N LEU A 363 -10.91 -14.78 -13.75
CA LEU A 363 -10.31 -14.90 -12.42
C LEU A 363 -9.63 -13.67 -11.80
N ASN A 364 -10.00 -13.47 -10.55
CA ASN A 364 -9.56 -12.47 -9.58
C ASN A 364 -8.02 -12.42 -9.49
N GLY A 365 -7.40 -11.52 -10.26
CA GLY A 365 -5.94 -11.34 -10.33
C GLY A 365 -5.31 -10.74 -9.05
N GLY A 366 -6.15 -10.37 -8.08
CA GLY A 366 -5.78 -9.57 -6.92
C GLY A 366 -5.87 -8.07 -7.19
N GLN A 367 -5.69 -7.28 -6.12
CA GLN A 367 -5.72 -5.82 -6.16
C GLN A 367 -4.78 -5.29 -7.27
N GLY A 368 -5.34 -4.49 -8.18
CA GLY A 368 -4.67 -3.89 -9.34
C GLY A 368 -4.55 -4.73 -10.62
N HIS A 369 -5.00 -5.99 -10.64
CA HIS A 369 -4.82 -6.90 -11.80
C HIS A 369 -6.13 -7.42 -12.41
N SER A 370 -7.27 -6.82 -12.09
CA SER A 370 -8.58 -7.33 -12.49
C SER A 370 -9.10 -6.89 -13.84
N GLY A 371 -9.97 -7.75 -14.40
CA GLY A 371 -11.12 -7.34 -15.21
C GLY A 371 -10.84 -6.39 -16.36
N ALA A 372 -9.79 -6.66 -17.16
CA ALA A 372 -9.32 -5.86 -18.29
C ALA A 372 -8.37 -4.67 -17.99
N ALA A 373 -7.76 -4.61 -16.81
CA ALA A 373 -6.67 -3.67 -16.52
C ALA A 373 -5.48 -3.84 -17.50
N PRO A 374 -5.01 -2.78 -18.19
CA PRO A 374 -3.90 -2.85 -19.13
C PRO A 374 -2.58 -3.26 -18.47
N ARG A 375 -1.76 -4.07 -19.14
CA ARG A 375 -0.41 -4.40 -18.64
C ARG A 375 0.65 -3.34 -18.94
N ASN A 376 0.33 -2.37 -19.80
CA ASN A 376 1.25 -1.29 -20.13
C ASN A 376 1.22 -0.24 -19.00
N PRO A 377 2.35 0.03 -18.30
CA PRO A 377 2.39 1.04 -17.25
C PRO A 377 2.09 2.46 -17.77
N GLY A 378 2.21 2.72 -19.07
CA GLY A 378 1.81 4.00 -19.70
C GLY A 378 0.30 4.23 -19.76
N ALA A 379 -0.53 3.21 -19.51
CA ALA A 379 -1.99 3.37 -19.45
C ALA A 379 -2.47 4.07 -18.17
N TYR A 380 -1.60 4.18 -17.16
CA TYR A 380 -1.94 4.71 -15.84
C TYR A 380 -1.36 6.11 -15.66
N SER A 381 -2.21 7.05 -15.25
CA SER A 381 -1.83 8.44 -14.96
C SER A 381 -2.73 9.00 -13.86
N THR A 382 -2.40 10.19 -13.36
CA THR A 382 -3.23 10.92 -12.38
C THR A 382 -4.68 11.14 -12.85
N HIS A 383 -4.95 11.13 -14.15
CA HIS A 383 -6.31 11.28 -14.68
C HIS A 383 -7.20 10.06 -14.47
N ASN A 384 -6.65 8.86 -14.29
CA ASN A 384 -7.44 7.63 -14.19
C ASN A 384 -7.11 6.77 -12.98
N SER A 385 -5.96 7.01 -12.35
CA SER A 385 -5.46 6.23 -11.23
C SER A 385 -4.98 7.15 -10.13
N TYR A 386 -5.15 6.70 -8.90
CA TYR A 386 -4.69 7.44 -7.72
C TYR A 386 -3.63 6.64 -6.97
N TYR A 387 -3.90 5.34 -6.77
CA TYR A 387 -2.95 4.40 -6.19
C TYR A 387 -2.17 3.64 -7.25
N ALA A 388 -0.97 3.23 -6.85
CA ALA A 388 -0.30 2.06 -7.37
C ALA A 388 0.02 1.15 -6.19
N SER A 389 -0.53 -0.07 -6.19
CA SER A 389 -0.32 -1.02 -5.08
C SER A 389 0.11 -2.41 -5.52
N VAL A 390 0.78 -3.13 -4.61
CA VAL A 390 1.17 -4.53 -4.80
C VAL A 390 1.36 -5.25 -3.46
N SER A 391 1.25 -6.58 -3.52
CA SER A 391 1.65 -7.47 -2.44
C SER A 391 3.15 -7.36 -2.17
N PHE A 392 3.52 -6.88 -0.99
CA PHE A 392 4.91 -6.86 -0.54
C PHE A 392 5.55 -8.26 -0.57
N LYS A 393 4.80 -9.27 -0.12
CA LYS A 393 5.26 -10.67 -0.10
C LYS A 393 5.57 -11.19 -1.51
N LYS A 394 4.70 -10.91 -2.49
CA LYS A 394 4.88 -11.40 -3.86
C LYS A 394 5.96 -10.61 -4.61
N ALA A 395 5.95 -9.29 -4.51
CA ALA A 395 6.81 -8.42 -5.29
C ALA A 395 8.25 -8.36 -4.75
N VAL A 396 8.41 -8.32 -3.43
CA VAL A 396 9.71 -8.04 -2.80
C VAL A 396 10.31 -9.27 -2.15
N LEU A 397 9.53 -9.99 -1.33
CA LEU A 397 10.12 -11.08 -0.53
C LEU A 397 10.39 -12.34 -1.34
N GLY A 398 9.50 -12.69 -2.28
CA GLY A 398 9.61 -13.94 -3.03
C GLY A 398 9.78 -15.15 -2.10
N PHE A 399 10.42 -16.21 -2.61
CA PHE A 399 10.88 -17.32 -1.79
C PHE A 399 12.35 -17.62 -2.12
N PRO A 400 13.26 -17.72 -1.13
CA PRO A 400 13.06 -17.63 0.32
C PRO A 400 13.03 -16.19 0.86
N THR A 401 12.24 -15.98 1.92
CA THR A 401 11.67 -14.70 2.35
C THR A 401 12.68 -13.66 2.87
N LEU A 402 13.61 -14.01 3.76
CA LEU A 402 14.59 -13.06 4.33
C LEU A 402 15.84 -13.80 4.81
N TRP A 403 17.02 -13.31 4.45
CA TRP A 403 18.29 -13.76 5.05
C TRP A 403 18.62 -12.80 6.20
N HIS A 404 18.75 -13.30 7.43
CA HIS A 404 19.06 -12.50 8.63
C HIS A 404 18.03 -11.40 9.00
N ASN A 405 16.74 -11.59 8.71
CA ASN A 405 15.67 -10.61 9.01
C ASN A 405 15.89 -9.21 8.40
N ARG A 406 16.62 -9.12 7.28
CA ARG A 406 16.88 -7.87 6.56
C ARG A 406 16.58 -8.03 5.07
N LEU A 407 16.20 -6.92 4.44
CA LEU A 407 16.04 -6.87 2.99
C LEU A 407 17.43 -6.89 2.34
N SER A 408 17.57 -7.68 1.27
CA SER A 408 18.77 -7.66 0.42
C SER A 408 18.84 -6.37 -0.39
N HIS A 409 20.01 -6.06 -0.95
CA HIS A 409 20.16 -4.92 -1.87
C HIS A 409 19.21 -5.04 -3.05
N ALA A 410 19.09 -6.22 -3.67
CA ALA A 410 18.15 -6.45 -4.77
C ALA A 410 16.69 -6.19 -4.38
N GLN A 411 16.29 -6.57 -3.17
CA GLN A 411 14.94 -6.30 -2.67
C GLN A 411 14.69 -4.81 -2.45
N LEU A 412 15.69 -4.06 -1.99
CA LEU A 412 15.62 -2.61 -1.87
C LEU A 412 15.55 -1.92 -3.23
N GLU A 413 16.30 -2.39 -4.22
CA GLU A 413 16.24 -1.86 -5.59
C GLU A 413 14.86 -2.08 -6.23
N ILE A 414 14.21 -3.22 -5.99
CA ILE A 414 12.82 -3.45 -6.42
C ILE A 414 11.88 -2.40 -5.79
N ILE A 415 11.99 -2.17 -4.48
CA ILE A 415 11.16 -1.17 -3.79
C ILE A 415 11.38 0.22 -4.39
N ARG A 416 12.64 0.62 -4.61
CA ARG A 416 12.99 1.93 -5.19
C ARG A 416 12.44 2.09 -6.59
N ALA A 417 12.70 1.13 -7.47
CA ALA A 417 12.24 1.18 -8.86
C ALA A 417 10.70 1.26 -8.94
N GLN A 418 9.99 0.53 -8.08
CA GLN A 418 8.53 0.58 -8.00
C GLN A 418 8.03 1.94 -7.52
N ILE A 419 8.60 2.46 -6.44
CA ILE A 419 8.22 3.77 -5.88
C ILE A 419 8.49 4.88 -6.90
N GLU A 420 9.70 4.93 -7.45
CA GLU A 420 10.11 5.92 -8.45
C GLU A 420 9.22 5.84 -9.71
N GLY A 421 8.94 4.63 -10.20
CA GLY A 421 8.10 4.41 -11.37
C GLY A 421 6.64 4.89 -11.19
N ALA A 422 6.08 4.72 -9.99
CA ALA A 422 4.75 5.22 -9.64
C ALA A 422 4.74 6.74 -9.44
N HIS A 423 5.74 7.27 -8.72
CA HIS A 423 5.90 8.72 -8.49
C HIS A 423 6.13 9.49 -9.79
N ALA A 424 6.88 8.93 -10.75
CA ALA A 424 7.04 9.50 -12.09
C ALA A 424 5.73 9.63 -12.87
N ARG A 425 4.69 8.88 -12.48
CA ARG A 425 3.32 8.95 -13.03
C ARG A 425 2.35 9.74 -12.15
N GLY A 426 2.84 10.31 -11.05
CA GLY A 426 2.04 11.02 -10.06
C GLY A 426 1.14 10.12 -9.20
N LEU A 427 1.38 8.80 -9.18
CA LEU A 427 0.59 7.84 -8.42
C LEU A 427 1.13 7.67 -7.00
N LYS A 428 0.23 7.45 -6.04
CA LYS A 428 0.57 7.21 -4.63
C LYS A 428 0.83 5.72 -4.39
N VAL A 429 1.91 5.41 -3.69
CA VAL A 429 2.38 4.03 -3.52
C VAL A 429 1.84 3.38 -2.26
N ARG A 430 1.32 2.15 -2.37
CA ARG A 430 0.88 1.33 -1.23
C ARG A 430 1.35 -0.11 -1.35
N TYR A 431 1.97 -0.65 -0.30
CA TYR A 431 2.29 -2.08 -0.21
C TYR A 431 1.33 -2.80 0.73
N TRP A 432 0.66 -3.86 0.26
CA TRP A 432 -0.21 -4.71 1.07
C TRP A 432 0.46 -6.06 1.39
N SER A 433 -0.13 -6.87 2.29
CA SER A 433 0.46 -8.14 2.73
C SER A 433 1.86 -8.02 3.38
N ILE A 434 2.20 -6.88 3.98
CA ILE A 434 3.41 -6.72 4.78
C ILE A 434 3.34 -7.67 5.99
N PRO A 435 4.40 -8.44 6.32
CA PRO A 435 4.42 -9.27 7.52
C PRO A 435 4.03 -8.49 8.79
N SER A 436 2.95 -8.92 9.45
CA SER A 436 2.47 -8.32 10.70
C SER A 436 3.25 -8.81 11.93
N TRP A 437 3.83 -10.02 11.83
CA TRP A 437 4.61 -10.65 12.89
C TRP A 437 5.86 -11.35 12.30
N PRO A 438 7.01 -11.35 13.00
CA PRO A 438 7.25 -10.75 14.32
C PRO A 438 7.29 -9.22 14.29
N VAL A 439 6.84 -8.57 15.37
CA VAL A 439 6.72 -7.09 15.48
C VAL A 439 8.02 -6.34 15.16
N PRO A 440 9.22 -6.80 15.59
CA PRO A 440 10.48 -6.17 15.19
C PRO A 440 10.71 -6.16 13.68
N LEU A 441 10.34 -7.24 12.98
CA LEU A 441 10.44 -7.32 11.53
C LEU A 441 9.46 -6.36 10.85
N ARG A 442 8.19 -6.36 11.29
CA ARG A 442 7.17 -5.41 10.81
C ARG A 442 7.65 -3.96 10.94
N ASN A 443 8.13 -3.59 12.12
CA ASN A 443 8.62 -2.23 12.40
C ASN A 443 9.90 -1.89 11.61
N TYR A 444 10.76 -2.87 11.31
CA TYR A 444 11.89 -2.68 10.39
C TYR A 444 11.39 -2.40 8.97
N LEU A 445 10.46 -3.20 8.45
CA LEU A 445 9.91 -3.03 7.10
C LEU A 445 9.19 -1.68 6.95
N TRP A 446 8.36 -1.27 7.91
CA TRP A 446 7.73 0.05 7.88
C TRP A 446 8.74 1.20 7.88
N ARG A 447 9.81 1.12 8.67
CA ARG A 447 10.90 2.13 8.63
C ARG A 447 11.58 2.19 7.27
N VAL A 448 11.84 1.04 6.65
CA VAL A 448 12.42 1.00 5.31
C VAL A 448 11.46 1.62 4.30
N LEU A 449 10.19 1.18 4.25
CA LEU A 449 9.22 1.70 3.29
C LEU A 449 9.01 3.21 3.42
N VAL A 450 8.91 3.73 4.65
CA VAL A 450 8.81 5.19 4.88
C VAL A 450 10.08 5.91 4.45
N ARG A 451 11.26 5.32 4.68
CA ARG A 451 12.54 5.88 4.23
C ARG A 451 12.66 5.91 2.70
N GLU A 452 12.21 4.86 2.03
CA GLU A 452 12.24 4.79 0.55
C GLU A 452 11.10 5.60 -0.10
N GLY A 453 10.15 6.14 0.67
CA GLY A 453 9.16 7.11 0.18
C GLY A 453 7.78 6.53 -0.18
N VAL A 454 7.37 5.41 0.42
CA VAL A 454 5.98 4.91 0.27
C VAL A 454 4.97 5.99 0.66
N ASP A 455 3.82 6.10 -0.03
CA ASP A 455 2.76 7.05 0.31
C ASP A 455 1.67 6.47 1.21
N TYR A 456 1.58 5.17 1.43
CA TYR A 456 0.63 4.65 2.41
C TYR A 456 1.19 3.41 3.11
N LEU A 457 1.25 3.45 4.44
CA LEU A 457 1.45 2.23 5.22
C LEU A 457 0.11 1.50 5.33
N ASN A 458 0.05 0.28 4.78
CA ASN A 458 -1.09 -0.61 4.95
C ASN A 458 -1.08 -1.23 6.35
N VAL A 459 -2.09 -0.91 7.18
CA VAL A 459 -2.03 -1.15 8.63
C VAL A 459 -3.30 -1.80 9.19
N ASP A 460 -3.11 -2.86 9.97
CA ASP A 460 -4.17 -3.44 10.82
C ASP A 460 -4.12 -2.82 12.23
N ASP A 461 -2.93 -2.59 12.78
CA ASP A 461 -2.71 -1.97 14.09
C ASP A 461 -2.55 -0.44 13.95
N LEU A 462 -3.68 0.27 14.04
CA LEU A 462 -3.76 1.72 13.86
C LEU A 462 -2.96 2.49 14.90
N ARG A 463 -3.06 2.09 16.17
CA ARG A 463 -2.43 2.81 17.28
C ARG A 463 -0.91 2.76 17.14
N HIS A 464 -0.37 1.58 16.85
CA HIS A 464 1.07 1.43 16.70
C HIS A 464 1.58 2.15 15.46
N ALA A 465 0.87 2.04 14.33
CA ALA A 465 1.23 2.71 13.09
C ALA A 465 1.23 4.24 13.21
N THR A 466 0.23 4.83 13.84
CA THR A 466 0.07 6.29 13.86
C THR A 466 0.92 6.98 14.93
N ARG A 467 1.23 6.28 16.03
CA ARG A 467 2.06 6.80 17.13
C ARG A 467 3.54 6.44 17.01
N GLY A 468 3.88 5.53 16.11
CA GLY A 468 5.25 5.07 15.90
C GLY A 468 6.15 6.15 15.30
N ARG A 469 7.46 6.02 15.56
CA ARG A 469 8.50 6.87 14.97
C ARG A 469 9.14 6.14 13.79
N TRP A 470 8.69 6.44 12.58
CA TRP A 470 9.15 5.74 11.36
C TRP A 470 10.30 6.42 10.63
N GLY A 471 10.76 7.57 11.13
CA GLY A 471 11.84 8.36 10.55
C GLY A 471 11.44 9.83 10.38
N LYS A 472 12.41 10.68 9.99
CA LYS A 472 12.21 12.12 9.78
C LYS A 472 11.17 12.46 8.71
N HIS A 473 11.02 11.58 7.71
CA HIS A 473 10.06 11.72 6.62
C HIS A 473 8.67 11.15 6.94
N ALA A 474 8.49 10.52 8.10
CA ALA A 474 7.21 9.97 8.50
C ALA A 474 6.22 11.10 8.79
N TRP A 475 5.05 11.05 8.15
CA TRP A 475 3.92 11.89 8.50
C TRP A 475 4.20 13.40 8.41
N GLY A 476 5.13 13.81 7.55
CA GLY A 476 5.45 15.23 7.31
C GLY A 476 6.31 15.90 8.37
N LYS A 477 6.96 15.16 9.28
CA LYS A 477 7.70 15.78 10.40
C LYS A 477 8.92 16.63 9.96
N GLU A 478 9.65 16.28 8.91
CA GLU A 478 10.74 17.12 8.39
C GLU A 478 11.03 16.85 6.90
N THR A 479 10.19 17.37 5.99
CA THR A 479 10.23 17.14 4.53
C THR A 479 9.69 15.78 4.10
N GLY A 480 8.72 15.76 3.20
CA GLY A 480 8.10 14.55 2.74
C GLY A 480 7.25 14.83 1.52
N TRP A 481 7.53 14.11 0.43
CA TRP A 481 6.79 14.08 -0.82
C TRP A 481 5.26 14.14 -0.66
N TRP A 482 4.76 13.53 0.42
CA TRP A 482 3.45 13.62 1.05
C TRP A 482 2.70 14.95 0.95
N PHE A 483 3.39 16.08 1.10
CA PHE A 483 2.76 17.40 1.25
C PHE A 483 3.23 18.44 0.23
N ARG A 484 3.90 18.03 -0.87
CA ARG A 484 4.05 18.96 -1.99
C ARG A 484 2.67 19.17 -2.61
N LYS A 485 2.12 20.37 -2.39
CA LYS A 485 1.11 20.96 -3.28
C LYS A 485 1.59 20.73 -4.71
N SER A 486 0.83 19.97 -5.48
CA SER A 486 0.84 20.05 -6.94
C SER A 486 0.40 21.44 -7.35
#